data_AF-A0A4Q3M493-F1
#
_entry.id   AF-A0A4Q3M493-F1
#
_cell.length_a   1.000
_cell.length_b   1.000
_cell.length_c   1.000
_cell.angle_alpha   90.00
_cell.angle_beta   90.00
_cell.angle_gamma   90.00
#
_symmetry.space_group_name_H-M   'P 1'
#
loop_
_entity.id
_entity.type
_entity.pdbx_description
1 polymer ?
#
loop_
_entity_poly.entity_id
_entity_poly.type
_entity_poly.pdbx_seq_one_letter_code
_entity_poly.pdbx_strand_id
1 'polypeptide(L)'
;MAYSYTERKRIRKSFGSRDSVLEIPYLLQMQKDAYTAFLQADIGPKKRTVEGLQAAFDAAFPIVSHNGFVEMKFLEYNLAKPAFDVRECQTRGLTYASAVRAKVQLIIYDRESSTPQSKVVKEVKEQEVYMGEVPLMTDKG
;
A
#
# COMPACT_ATOMS: atom_id res chain seq x y z
N MET A 1 -26.90 -28.83 15.29
CA MET A 1 -25.86 -27.81 15.52
C MET A 1 -25.26 -28.04 16.89
N ALA A 2 -23.94 -28.24 16.97
CA ALA A 2 -23.26 -28.37 18.26
C ALA A 2 -22.99 -26.96 18.80
N TYR A 3 -23.53 -26.63 19.98
CA TYR A 3 -23.24 -25.37 20.65
C TYR A 3 -21.75 -25.24 20.97
N SER A 4 -21.22 -24.03 20.77
CA SER A 4 -19.88 -23.66 21.20
C SER A 4 -19.76 -23.69 22.74
N TYR A 5 -18.54 -23.74 23.26
CA TYR A 5 -18.30 -23.80 24.70
C TYR A 5 -18.94 -22.62 25.46
N THR A 6 -18.92 -21.41 24.87
CA THR A 6 -19.51 -20.21 25.48
C THR A 6 -21.03 -20.18 25.36
N GLU A 7 -21.60 -20.69 24.26
CA GLU A 7 -23.06 -20.76 24.06
C GLU A 7 -23.73 -21.73 25.03
N ARG A 8 -23.05 -22.83 25.41
CA ARG A 8 -23.56 -23.80 26.40
C ARG A 8 -23.78 -23.19 27.78
N LYS A 9 -23.03 -22.13 28.14
CA LYS A 9 -23.17 -21.47 29.44
C LYS A 9 -24.48 -20.71 29.59
N ARG A 10 -25.03 -20.18 28.49
CA ARG A 10 -26.31 -19.46 28.49
C ARG A 10 -26.99 -19.55 27.12
N ILE A 11 -27.94 -20.47 27.02
CA ILE A 11 -28.69 -20.71 25.78
C ILE A 11 -29.73 -19.59 25.58
N ARG A 12 -29.68 -18.90 24.44
CA ARG A 12 -30.72 -17.93 24.02
C ARG A 12 -31.69 -18.62 23.07
N LYS A 13 -32.96 -18.72 23.47
CA LYS A 13 -34.02 -19.28 22.60
C LYS A 13 -34.33 -18.30 21.46
N SER A 14 -34.28 -18.78 20.22
CA SER A 14 -34.72 -18.04 19.03
C SER A 14 -36.14 -18.48 18.64
N PHE A 15 -36.98 -17.53 18.21
CA PHE A 15 -38.34 -17.78 17.72
C PHE A 15 -38.47 -17.56 16.19
N GLY A 16 -37.34 -17.33 15.51
CA GLY A 16 -37.33 -17.17 14.05
C GLY A 16 -37.81 -18.44 13.35
N SER A 17 -38.70 -18.29 12.37
CA SER A 17 -39.27 -19.41 11.61
C SER A 17 -38.47 -19.80 10.37
N ARG A 18 -37.50 -18.97 9.98
CA ARG A 18 -36.62 -19.18 8.82
C ARG A 18 -35.19 -19.43 9.29
N ASP A 19 -34.55 -20.42 8.68
CA ASP A 19 -33.14 -20.70 8.90
C ASP A 19 -32.26 -19.65 8.21
N SER A 20 -31.14 -19.30 8.85
CA SER A 20 -30.10 -18.47 8.24
C SER A 20 -29.34 -19.29 7.20
N VAL A 21 -29.61 -19.03 5.92
CA VAL A 21 -28.93 -19.73 4.80
C VAL A 21 -27.49 -19.24 4.61
N LEU A 22 -27.24 -17.97 4.92
CA LEU A 22 -25.94 -17.32 4.77
C LEU A 22 -25.48 -16.79 6.13
N GLU A 23 -24.21 -17.02 6.44
CA GLU A 23 -23.59 -16.52 7.66
C GLU A 23 -23.38 -15.01 7.60
N ILE A 24 -23.44 -14.35 8.75
CA ILE A 24 -23.18 -12.91 8.82
C ILE A 24 -21.71 -12.68 8.47
N PRO A 25 -21.40 -11.86 7.45
CA PRO A 25 -20.03 -11.59 7.06
C PRO A 25 -19.30 -10.77 8.13
N TYR A 26 -17.98 -10.67 8.01
CA TYR A 26 -17.22 -9.82 8.90
C TYR A 26 -17.58 -8.35 8.69
N LEU A 27 -18.15 -7.71 9.70
CA LEU A 27 -18.78 -6.39 9.56
C LEU A 27 -17.79 -5.25 9.22
N LEU A 28 -16.50 -5.45 9.49
CA LEU A 28 -15.44 -4.46 9.21
C LEU A 28 -14.62 -4.84 7.97
N GLN A 29 -15.12 -5.79 7.17
CA GLN A 29 -14.43 -6.31 6.01
C GLN A 29 -14.17 -5.22 4.96
N MET A 30 -15.17 -4.39 4.68
CA MET A 30 -15.04 -3.30 3.70
C MET A 30 -13.85 -2.36 4.01
N GLN A 31 -13.67 -1.99 5.27
CA GLN A 31 -12.57 -1.09 5.67
C GLN A 31 -11.20 -1.76 5.49
N LYS A 32 -11.09 -3.02 5.93
CA LYS A 32 -9.86 -3.80 5.80
C LYS A 32 -9.49 -4.05 4.35
N ASP A 33 -10.47 -4.46 3.55
CA ASP A 33 -10.26 -4.79 2.13
C ASP A 33 -9.85 -3.55 1.35
N ALA A 34 -10.49 -2.40 1.58
CA ALA A 34 -10.14 -1.14 0.94
C ALA A 34 -8.70 -0.70 1.28
N TYR A 35 -8.28 -0.81 2.55
CA TYR A 35 -6.95 -0.39 2.95
C TYR A 35 -5.85 -1.37 2.51
N THR A 36 -6.16 -2.67 2.51
CA THR A 36 -5.27 -3.71 1.99
C THR A 36 -5.05 -3.51 0.49
N ALA A 37 -6.11 -3.19 -0.27
CA ALA A 37 -6.02 -2.85 -1.69
C ALA A 37 -5.23 -1.55 -1.92
N PHE A 38 -5.36 -0.56 -1.03
CA PHE A 38 -4.59 0.68 -1.11
C PHE A 38 -3.08 0.46 -0.91
N LEU A 39 -2.69 -0.31 0.10
CA LEU A 39 -1.28 -0.52 0.47
C LEU A 39 -0.58 -1.60 -0.34
N GLN A 40 -1.27 -2.70 -0.67
CA GLN A 40 -0.72 -3.90 -1.31
C GLN A 40 0.59 -4.41 -0.67
N ALA A 41 0.70 -4.29 0.66
CA ALA A 41 1.93 -4.51 1.41
C ALA A 41 2.46 -5.95 1.27
N ASP A 42 1.56 -6.94 1.25
CA ASP A 42 1.90 -8.37 1.17
C ASP A 42 2.12 -8.87 -0.27
N ILE A 43 1.86 -8.02 -1.27
CA ILE A 43 2.01 -8.37 -2.69
C ILE A 43 3.39 -7.91 -3.17
N GLY A 44 4.15 -8.85 -3.75
CA GLY A 44 5.45 -8.55 -4.33
C GLY A 44 5.34 -7.54 -5.48
N PRO A 45 6.33 -6.63 -5.67
CA PRO A 45 6.21 -5.47 -6.57
C PRO A 45 5.70 -5.80 -7.99
N LYS A 46 6.19 -6.88 -8.60
CA LYS A 46 5.82 -7.30 -9.97
C LYS A 46 4.40 -7.86 -10.11
N LYS A 47 3.75 -8.21 -9.00
CA LYS A 47 2.40 -8.80 -8.97
C LYS A 47 1.33 -7.80 -8.49
N ARG A 48 1.73 -6.57 -8.18
CA ARG A 48 0.81 -5.52 -7.73
C ARG A 48 -0.14 -5.11 -8.84
N THR A 49 -1.39 -4.86 -8.49
CA THR A 49 -2.37 -4.27 -9.38
C THR A 49 -2.19 -2.76 -9.39
N VAL A 50 -2.58 -2.09 -10.49
CA VAL A 50 -2.50 -0.64 -10.63
C VAL A 50 -3.65 0.01 -9.84
N GLU A 51 -3.56 -0.06 -8.52
CA GLU A 51 -4.52 0.48 -7.56
C GLU A 51 -3.79 1.10 -6.37
N GLY A 52 -4.44 2.03 -5.65
CA GLY A 52 -3.88 2.62 -4.43
C GLY A 52 -2.54 3.34 -4.64
N LEU A 53 -1.54 2.99 -3.83
CA LEU A 53 -0.18 3.55 -3.93
C LEU A 53 0.47 3.27 -5.28
N GLN A 54 0.28 2.07 -5.84
CA GLN A 54 0.85 1.70 -7.14
C GLN A 54 0.30 2.61 -8.23
N ALA A 55 -1.02 2.78 -8.30
CA ALA A 55 -1.66 3.70 -9.25
C ALA A 55 -1.20 5.15 -9.07
N ALA A 56 -1.03 5.62 -7.83
CA ALA A 56 -0.57 6.97 -7.57
C ALA A 56 0.86 7.22 -8.08
N PHE A 57 1.78 6.26 -7.87
CA PHE A 57 3.13 6.34 -8.42
C PHE A 57 3.14 6.25 -9.95
N ASP A 58 2.39 5.32 -10.53
CA ASP A 58 2.31 5.15 -11.99
C ASP A 58 1.65 6.35 -12.68
N ALA A 59 0.78 7.10 -11.99
CA ALA A 59 0.19 8.33 -12.51
C ALA A 59 1.12 9.55 -12.39
N ALA A 60 1.95 9.60 -11.34
CA ALA A 60 2.87 10.71 -11.10
C ALA A 60 4.17 10.60 -11.92
N PHE A 61 4.60 9.38 -12.24
CA PHE A 61 5.82 9.10 -12.99
C PHE A 61 5.49 8.58 -14.40
N PRO A 62 6.35 8.80 -15.42
CA PRO A 62 7.67 9.42 -15.34
C PRO A 62 7.63 10.94 -15.26
N ILE A 63 8.55 11.52 -14.48
CA ILE A 63 8.77 12.97 -14.43
C ILE A 63 9.91 13.32 -15.37
N VAL A 64 9.63 14.11 -16.39
CA VAL A 64 10.61 14.57 -17.38
C VAL A 64 10.95 16.03 -17.10
N SER A 65 12.25 16.36 -17.10
CA SER A 65 12.70 17.74 -16.95
C SER A 65 12.22 18.62 -18.10
N HIS A 66 12.09 19.93 -17.87
CA HIS A 66 11.66 20.87 -18.91
C HIS A 66 12.55 20.86 -20.17
N ASN A 67 13.85 20.57 -20.01
CA ASN A 67 14.78 20.46 -21.13
C ASN A 67 14.82 19.06 -21.76
N GLY A 68 14.07 18.09 -21.24
CA GLY A 68 13.93 16.74 -21.79
C GLY A 68 15.13 15.81 -21.61
N PHE A 69 16.23 16.28 -21.01
CA PHE A 69 17.49 15.52 -20.85
C PHE A 69 17.57 14.71 -19.55
N VAL A 70 16.62 14.88 -18.64
CA VAL A 70 16.56 14.12 -17.40
C VAL A 70 15.16 13.54 -17.27
N GLU A 71 15.09 12.25 -17.00
CA GLU A 71 13.83 11.54 -16.78
C GLU A 71 13.96 10.71 -15.51
N MET A 72 12.97 10.83 -14.64
CA MET A 72 12.86 10.03 -13.43
C MET A 72 11.73 9.03 -13.59
N LYS A 73 12.05 7.75 -13.42
CA LYS A 73 11.11 6.64 -13.48
C LYS A 73 10.92 6.04 -12.11
N PHE A 74 9.68 5.67 -11.82
CA PHE A 74 9.35 4.85 -10.68
C PHE A 74 9.58 3.37 -11.02
N LEU A 75 10.21 2.61 -10.12
CA LEU A 75 10.41 1.17 -10.29
C LEU A 75 9.51 0.37 -9.34
N GLU A 76 9.60 0.65 -8.05
CA GLU A 76 8.84 -0.04 -7.01
C GLU A 76 8.81 0.78 -5.72
N TYR A 77 7.87 0.46 -4.82
CA TYR A 77 7.85 1.02 -3.46
C TYR A 77 7.89 -0.07 -2.40
N ASN A 78 8.49 0.27 -1.26
CA ASN A 78 8.59 -0.56 -0.07
C ASN A 78 7.98 0.18 1.12
N LEU A 79 7.30 -0.57 1.99
CA LEU A 79 6.76 -0.09 3.25
C LEU A 79 7.66 -0.59 4.37
N ALA A 80 8.28 0.32 5.12
CA ALA A 80 9.10 -0.05 6.26
C ALA A 80 8.22 -0.52 7.43
N LYS A 81 8.78 -1.35 8.31
CA LYS A 81 8.07 -1.68 9.55
C LYS A 81 7.87 -0.42 10.39
N PRO A 82 6.69 -0.24 11.00
CA PRO A 82 6.47 0.86 11.92
C PRO A 82 7.47 0.78 13.07
N ALA A 83 7.95 1.94 13.53
CA ALA A 83 8.97 2.00 14.58
C ALA A 83 8.46 1.53 15.95
N PHE A 84 7.17 1.70 16.20
CA PHE A 84 6.49 1.38 17.45
C PHE A 84 5.20 0.60 17.18
N ASP A 85 4.73 -0.12 18.19
CA ASP A 85 3.42 -0.78 18.13
C ASP A 85 2.27 0.20 18.40
N VAL A 86 1.03 -0.29 18.27
CA VAL A 86 -0.17 0.54 18.47
C VAL A 86 -0.28 1.06 19.91
N ARG A 87 0.12 0.28 20.92
CA ARG A 87 -0.01 0.67 22.34
C ARG A 87 1.02 1.70 22.76
N GLU A 88 2.23 1.56 22.28
CA GLU A 88 3.32 2.53 22.43
C GLU A 88 2.96 3.84 21.76
N CYS A 89 2.42 3.80 20.53
CA CYS A 89 1.93 4.99 19.84
C CYS A 89 0.85 5.71 20.65
N GLN A 90 -0.13 4.99 21.20
CA GLN A 90 -1.17 5.55 22.06
C GLN A 90 -0.61 6.19 23.33
N THR A 91 0.36 5.55 23.98
CA THR A 91 0.94 6.04 25.25
C THR A 91 1.81 7.28 25.03
N ARG A 92 2.52 7.34 23.89
CA ARG A 92 3.43 8.44 23.55
C ARG A 92 2.76 9.57 22.78
N GLY A 93 1.52 9.41 22.35
CA GLY A 93 0.82 10.37 21.50
C GLY A 93 1.39 10.46 20.07
N LEU A 94 1.91 9.35 19.54
CA LEU A 94 2.47 9.24 18.19
C LEU A 94 1.46 8.62 17.22
N THR A 95 1.66 8.85 15.92
CA THR A 95 0.88 8.20 14.86
C THR A 95 1.48 6.83 14.55
N TYR A 96 0.65 5.78 14.56
CA TYR A 96 1.06 4.45 14.08
C TYR A 96 1.16 4.49 12.55
N ALA A 97 2.38 4.56 12.02
CA ALA A 97 2.63 4.77 10.58
C ALA A 97 3.84 3.97 10.08
N SER A 98 3.84 3.70 8.78
CA SER A 98 4.93 3.07 8.02
C SER A 98 5.59 4.09 7.10
N ALA A 99 6.92 4.09 7.06
CA ALA A 99 7.68 4.88 6.10
C ALA A 99 7.58 4.26 4.70
N VAL A 100 7.12 5.05 3.73
CA VAL A 100 7.09 4.68 2.31
C VAL A 100 8.41 5.07 1.68
N ARG A 101 9.07 4.10 1.05
CA ARG A 101 10.29 4.31 0.26
C ARG A 101 10.04 3.90 -1.17
N ALA A 102 10.33 4.79 -2.12
CA ALA A 102 10.24 4.48 -3.53
C ALA A 102 11.63 4.28 -4.11
N LYS A 103 11.83 3.19 -4.83
CA LYS A 103 13.00 2.99 -5.68
C LYS A 103 12.74 3.70 -7.01
N VAL A 104 13.52 4.75 -7.25
CA VAL A 104 13.43 5.56 -8.46
C VAL A 104 14.70 5.42 -9.28
N GLN A 105 14.54 5.52 -10.61
CA GLN A 105 15.62 5.48 -11.57
C GLN A 105 15.71 6.83 -12.26
N LEU A 106 16.84 7.51 -12.11
CA LEU A 106 17.17 8.75 -12.80
C LEU A 106 17.97 8.42 -14.06
N ILE A 107 17.41 8.76 -15.22
CA ILE A 107 18.04 8.59 -16.53
C ILE A 107 18.48 9.96 -17.02
N ILE A 108 19.78 10.10 -17.27
CA ILE A 108 20.37 11.31 -17.84
C ILE A 108 20.71 11.01 -19.30
N TYR A 109 20.15 11.82 -20.20
CA TYR A 109 20.41 11.76 -21.62
C TYR A 109 21.54 12.70 -22.02
N ASP A 110 22.32 12.30 -23.01
CA ASP A 110 23.42 13.11 -23.52
C ASP A 110 22.92 14.27 -24.37
N ARG A 111 23.43 15.49 -24.19
CA ARG A 111 22.93 16.68 -24.89
C ARG A 111 23.40 16.76 -26.34
N GLU A 112 24.60 16.27 -26.61
CA GLU A 112 25.22 16.37 -27.95
C GLU A 112 24.78 15.23 -28.85
N SER A 113 24.61 14.03 -28.28
CA SER A 113 24.26 12.81 -29.01
C SER A 113 22.74 12.57 -29.11
N SER A 114 21.92 13.25 -28.30
CA SER A 114 20.47 13.05 -28.33
C SER A 114 19.80 13.90 -29.40
N THR A 115 19.11 13.24 -30.33
CA THR A 115 18.22 13.87 -31.30
C THR A 115 16.77 13.84 -30.77
N PRO A 116 15.85 14.68 -31.30
CA PRO A 116 14.44 14.67 -30.91
C PRO A 116 13.75 13.29 -31.06
N GLN A 117 14.28 12.43 -31.94
CA GLN A 117 13.77 11.07 -32.21
C GLN A 117 14.54 9.97 -31.47
N SER A 118 15.74 10.23 -30.96
CA SER A 118 16.60 9.23 -30.31
C SER A 118 17.36 9.87 -29.17
N LYS A 119 16.91 9.60 -27.93
CA LYS A 119 17.61 10.03 -26.72
C LYS A 119 18.67 9.01 -26.35
N VAL A 120 19.94 9.39 -26.42
CA VAL A 120 21.06 8.52 -26.06
C VAL A 120 21.26 8.61 -24.55
N VAL A 121 21.16 7.48 -23.87
CA VAL A 121 21.34 7.39 -22.41
C VAL A 121 22.83 7.57 -22.10
N LYS A 122 23.14 8.57 -21.28
CA LYS A 122 24.49 8.83 -20.78
C LYS A 122 24.74 8.09 -19.47
N GLU A 123 23.80 8.22 -18.54
CA GLU A 123 23.95 7.67 -17.19
C GLU A 123 22.60 7.26 -16.63
N VAL A 124 22.59 6.18 -15.85
CA VAL A 124 21.42 5.70 -15.12
C VAL A 124 21.81 5.52 -13.67
N LYS A 125 21.08 6.18 -12.76
CA LYS A 125 21.24 6.04 -11.31
C LYS A 125 19.97 5.51 -10.69
N GLU A 126 20.08 4.46 -9.90
CA GLU A 126 18.97 3.95 -9.10
C GLU A 126 19.19 4.33 -7.65
N GLN A 127 18.15 4.86 -7.01
CA GLN A 127 18.20 5.22 -5.60
C GLN A 127 16.86 4.96 -4.93
N GLU A 128 16.92 4.52 -3.67
CA GLU A 128 15.77 4.42 -2.80
C GLU A 128 15.58 5.74 -2.05
N VAL A 129 14.43 6.38 -2.23
CA VAL A 129 14.09 7.69 -1.69
C VAL A 129 12.93 7.55 -0.72
N TYR A 130 13.02 8.23 0.43
CA TYR A 130 11.91 8.32 1.37
C TYR A 130 10.84 9.27 0.85
N MET A 131 9.61 8.77 0.70
CA MET A 131 8.47 9.50 0.13
C MET A 131 7.52 10.06 1.20
N GLY A 132 7.71 9.69 2.46
CA GLY A 132 6.86 10.10 3.58
C GLY A 132 6.39 8.92 4.43
N GLU A 133 5.42 9.19 5.29
CA GLU A 133 4.78 8.21 6.15
C GLU A 133 3.32 8.02 5.77
N VAL A 134 2.87 6.78 5.82
CA VAL A 134 1.46 6.41 5.65
C VAL A 134 0.99 5.78 6.96
N PRO A 135 -0.04 6.34 7.62
CA PRO A 135 -0.64 5.74 8.80
C PRO A 135 -1.03 4.28 8.54
N LEU A 136 -0.92 3.40 9.51
CA LEU A 136 -1.32 2.01 9.34
C LEU A 136 -2.68 1.76 10.01
N MET A 137 -3.47 0.92 9.38
CA MET A 137 -4.73 0.44 9.93
C MET A 137 -4.44 -0.59 11.03
N THR A 138 -5.26 -0.59 12.08
CA THR A 138 -5.13 -1.56 13.17
C THR A 138 -5.91 -2.84 12.86
N ASP A 139 -5.80 -3.86 13.70
CA ASP A 139 -6.57 -5.10 13.54
C ASP A 139 -8.10 -4.89 13.54
N LYS A 140 -8.56 -3.71 13.99
CA LYS A 140 -9.98 -3.37 14.11
C LYS A 140 -10.48 -2.44 13.01
N GLY A 141 -9.68 -2.15 11.98
CA GLY A 141 -9.93 -1.01 11.10
C GLY A 141 -9.34 0.24 11.74
#